data_AF-A0A0G4L328-F1
#
_entry.id   AF-A0A0G4L328-F1
#
_cell.length_a   1.000
_cell.length_b   1.000
_cell.length_c   1.000
_cell.angle_alpha   90.00
_cell.angle_beta   90.00
_cell.angle_gamma   90.00
#
_symmetry.space_group_name_H-M   'P 1'
#
loop_
_entity.id
_entity.type
_entity.pdbx_description
1 polymer ?
#
loop_
_entity_poly.entity_id
_entity_poly.type
_entity_poly.pdbx_seq_one_letter_code
_entity_poly.pdbx_strand_id
1 'polypeptide(L)'
;MADMDILSANAVPPSQWRAAVKAASPSWLVVDANWAPRDIHAWLAAGRASHAKIAYEPVSTAKSTGLFPSDTELDVFPHAAVDLASPNTHELEAMWTAARENGHLATQGWWTVVDAFGLLGARDAFVRLVGVELADAGVPVQAVQLLPYIPTVVTKLGAKGCLLTTILGRDDPRLSDPREEKYILSRSKNGNPHVGGVYMRMFPAAERVDEIVSVNGVGDTFLGVMVAGLAMGGRVEGLIGVAQEGAVLTLKSREAVSPELGSLEESLKDAVDLSRA
;
A
#
# COMPACT_ATOMS: atom_id res chain seq x y z
N MET A 1 9.93 20.44 12.01
CA MET A 1 9.32 19.97 10.76
C MET A 1 10.01 20.74 9.65
N ALA A 2 10.81 20.09 8.80
CA ALA A 2 11.41 20.77 7.67
C ALA A 2 10.29 21.14 6.70
N ASP A 3 10.27 22.39 6.28
CA ASP A 3 9.29 22.94 5.35
C ASP A 3 9.53 22.33 3.96
N MET A 4 8.81 21.25 3.65
CA MET A 4 8.95 20.46 2.42
C MET A 4 8.11 21.02 1.26
N ASP A 5 7.62 22.25 1.38
CA ASP A 5 6.90 22.94 0.31
C ASP A 5 7.79 23.24 -0.90
N ILE A 6 9.11 23.05 -0.78
CA ILE A 6 10.05 23.21 -1.90
C ILE A 6 9.73 22.27 -3.08
N LEU A 7 9.23 21.06 -2.82
CA LEU A 7 8.94 20.07 -3.87
C LEU A 7 7.61 20.35 -4.58
N SER A 8 6.62 20.86 -3.84
CA SER A 8 5.33 21.29 -4.42
C SER A 8 5.45 22.66 -5.11
N ALA A 9 6.35 23.54 -4.66
CA ALA A 9 6.55 24.87 -5.20
C ALA A 9 7.50 24.93 -6.40
N ASN A 10 8.47 24.01 -6.51
CA ASN A 10 9.44 24.02 -7.62
C ASN A 10 9.16 22.88 -8.61
N ALA A 11 8.52 23.25 -9.72
CA ALA A 11 8.29 22.33 -10.83
C ALA A 11 9.60 21.99 -11.55
N VAL A 12 10.22 20.85 -11.22
CA VAL A 12 11.24 20.25 -12.08
C VAL A 12 10.54 19.70 -13.34
N PRO A 13 11.06 19.90 -14.56
CA PRO A 13 10.39 19.43 -15.76
C PRO A 13 10.23 17.90 -15.76
N PRO A 14 9.03 17.36 -16.09
CA PRO A 14 8.79 15.91 -16.15
C PRO A 14 9.75 15.13 -17.06
N SER A 15 10.34 15.79 -18.06
CA SER A 15 11.35 15.20 -18.95
C SER A 15 12.64 14.80 -18.22
N GLN A 16 13.05 15.53 -17.18
CA GLN A 16 14.24 15.21 -16.40
C GLN A 16 14.03 13.98 -15.53
N TRP A 17 12.86 13.83 -14.91
CA TRP A 17 12.52 12.65 -14.09
C TRP A 17 12.46 11.38 -14.93
N ARG A 18 11.83 11.43 -16.11
CA ARG A 18 11.77 10.29 -17.03
C ARG A 18 13.16 9.81 -17.42
N ALA A 19 14.10 10.71 -17.67
CA ALA A 19 15.47 10.34 -17.98
C ALA A 19 16.16 9.65 -16.78
N ALA A 20 15.97 10.17 -15.56
CA ALA A 20 16.54 9.58 -14.35
C ALA A 20 15.98 8.18 -14.06
N VAL A 21 14.66 8.00 -14.11
CA VAL A 21 14.03 6.68 -13.90
C VAL A 21 14.48 5.69 -14.98
N LYS A 22 14.51 6.12 -16.24
CA LYS A 22 14.97 5.27 -17.34
C LYS A 22 16.43 4.85 -17.18
N ALA A 23 17.30 5.77 -16.73
CA ALA A 23 18.70 5.49 -16.49
C ALA A 23 18.92 4.54 -15.30
N ALA A 24 18.13 4.69 -14.23
CA ALA A 24 18.20 3.82 -13.05
C ALA A 24 17.60 2.42 -13.31
N SER A 25 16.66 2.30 -14.24
CA SER A 25 15.93 1.06 -14.57
C SER A 25 15.46 0.28 -13.33
N PRO A 26 14.74 0.93 -12.38
CA PRO A 26 14.45 0.32 -11.09
C PRO A 26 13.41 -0.80 -11.20
N SER A 27 13.51 -1.82 -10.34
CA SER A 27 12.43 -2.80 -10.14
C SER A 27 11.22 -2.18 -9.44
N TRP A 28 11.48 -1.25 -8.51
CA TRP A 28 10.48 -0.51 -7.74
C TRP A 28 10.79 0.99 -7.73
N LEU A 29 9.76 1.79 -7.95
CA LEU A 29 9.75 3.24 -7.77
C LEU A 29 8.89 3.57 -6.56
N VAL A 30 9.44 4.32 -5.60
CA VAL A 30 8.67 4.87 -4.48
C VAL A 30 8.31 6.31 -4.80
N VAL A 31 7.02 6.65 -4.74
CA VAL A 31 6.51 8.00 -4.94
C VAL A 31 5.86 8.46 -3.66
N ASP A 32 6.38 9.51 -3.05
CA ASP A 32 5.77 10.11 -1.86
C ASP A 32 4.69 11.13 -2.24
N ALA A 33 3.80 11.41 -1.30
CA ALA A 33 2.77 12.42 -1.45
C ALA A 33 3.24 13.86 -1.15
N ASN A 34 4.54 14.11 -0.97
CA ASN A 34 5.06 15.48 -0.82
C ASN A 34 5.02 16.24 -2.15
N TRP A 35 5.03 15.52 -3.27
CA TRP A 35 4.86 16.09 -4.60
C TRP A 35 3.43 16.62 -4.82
N ALA A 36 3.30 17.65 -5.67
CA ALA A 36 1.99 18.09 -6.13
C ALA A 36 1.32 16.98 -6.99
N PRO A 37 -0.03 16.91 -7.06
CA PRO A 37 -0.75 15.87 -7.80
C PRO A 37 -0.25 15.66 -9.24
N ARG A 38 -0.05 16.77 -9.98
CA ARG A 38 0.52 16.72 -11.34
C ARG A 38 1.85 15.96 -11.39
N ASP A 39 2.71 16.19 -10.40
CA ASP A 39 4.06 15.66 -10.35
C ASP A 39 4.07 14.22 -9.85
N ILE A 40 3.20 13.85 -8.91
CA ILE A 40 2.91 12.45 -8.56
C ILE A 40 2.59 11.67 -9.84
N HIS A 41 1.62 12.13 -10.64
CA HIS A 41 1.21 11.42 -11.85
C HIS A 41 2.29 11.37 -12.94
N ALA A 42 3.17 12.38 -13.00
CA ALA A 42 4.34 12.34 -13.85
C ALA A 42 5.36 11.27 -13.42
N TRP A 43 5.58 11.09 -12.11
CA TRP A 43 6.38 9.99 -11.57
C TRP A 43 5.74 8.63 -11.85
N LEU A 44 4.42 8.51 -11.68
CA LEU A 44 3.70 7.27 -12.00
C LEU A 44 3.88 6.89 -13.48
N ALA A 45 3.74 7.87 -14.39
CA ALA A 45 3.95 7.65 -15.81
C ALA A 45 5.40 7.25 -16.15
N ALA A 46 6.39 7.85 -15.48
CA ALA A 46 7.81 7.52 -15.66
C ALA A 46 8.14 6.09 -15.17
N GLY A 47 7.60 5.69 -14.02
CA GLY A 47 7.74 4.34 -13.48
C GLY A 47 7.18 3.28 -14.42
N ARG A 48 5.93 3.46 -14.87
CA ARG A 48 5.28 2.55 -15.84
C ARG A 48 6.06 2.41 -17.14
N ALA A 49 6.52 3.53 -17.70
CA ALA A 49 7.29 3.53 -18.94
C ALA A 49 8.63 2.78 -18.82
N SER A 50 9.11 2.60 -17.59
CA SER A 50 10.34 1.84 -17.27
C SER A 50 10.03 0.43 -16.74
N HIS A 51 8.77 0.00 -16.78
CA HIS A 51 8.29 -1.28 -16.23
C HIS A 51 8.57 -1.49 -14.74
N ALA A 52 8.77 -0.40 -13.99
CA ALA A 52 8.94 -0.44 -12.55
C ALA A 52 7.59 -0.67 -11.87
N LYS A 53 7.59 -1.44 -10.78
CA LYS A 53 6.50 -1.48 -9.81
C LYS A 53 6.48 -0.19 -9.01
N ILE A 54 5.31 0.26 -8.57
CA ILE A 54 5.17 1.56 -7.92
C ILE A 54 4.59 1.41 -6.53
N ALA A 55 5.31 1.90 -5.52
CA ALA A 55 4.82 2.07 -4.17
C ALA A 55 4.50 3.54 -3.89
N TYR A 56 3.34 3.82 -3.30
CA TYR A 56 2.92 5.16 -2.91
C TYR A 56 3.00 5.34 -1.39
N GLU A 57 3.76 6.32 -0.91
CA GLU A 57 3.77 6.71 0.50
C GLU A 57 2.86 7.92 0.72
N PRO A 58 1.76 7.78 1.50
CA PRO A 58 0.79 8.84 1.70
C PRO A 58 1.27 10.06 2.50
N VAL A 59 2.36 9.93 3.29
CA VAL A 59 3.03 10.97 4.10
C VAL A 59 2.17 11.59 5.23
N SER A 60 0.99 12.13 4.90
CA SER A 60 0.05 12.72 5.85
C SER A 60 -1.37 12.74 5.27
N THR A 61 -2.37 12.95 6.11
CA THR A 61 -3.79 13.04 5.71
C THR A 61 -4.06 14.05 4.60
N ALA A 62 -3.43 15.23 4.64
CA ALA A 62 -3.66 16.25 3.61
C ALA A 62 -3.00 15.87 2.27
N LYS A 63 -1.77 15.38 2.35
CA LYS A 63 -0.93 15.05 1.19
C LYS A 63 -1.39 13.78 0.49
N SER A 64 -1.87 12.78 1.24
CA SER A 64 -2.29 11.48 0.73
C SER A 64 -3.32 11.58 -0.39
N THR A 65 -4.16 12.61 -0.36
CA THR A 65 -5.22 12.89 -1.35
C THR A 65 -4.70 13.16 -2.76
N GLY A 66 -3.41 13.52 -2.92
CA GLY A 66 -2.82 13.91 -4.19
C GLY A 66 -2.77 12.81 -5.26
N LEU A 67 -2.98 11.55 -4.88
CA LEU A 67 -3.15 10.44 -5.83
C LEU A 67 -4.47 10.51 -6.60
N PHE A 68 -5.51 11.17 -6.05
CA PHE A 68 -6.87 11.18 -6.61
C PHE A 68 -7.33 12.59 -7.00
N PRO A 69 -6.66 13.30 -7.93
CA PRO A 69 -7.13 14.60 -8.40
C PRO A 69 -8.42 14.48 -9.23
N SER A 70 -9.20 15.56 -9.34
CA SER A 70 -10.49 15.55 -10.05
C SER A 70 -10.41 15.64 -11.57
N ASP A 71 -9.25 16.01 -12.11
CA ASP A 71 -9.03 16.27 -13.54
C ASP A 71 -8.22 15.19 -14.25
N THR A 72 -7.80 14.14 -13.53
CA THR A 72 -6.96 13.07 -14.09
C THR A 72 -7.62 11.73 -13.85
N GLU A 73 -7.88 10.98 -14.93
CA GLU A 73 -8.34 9.59 -14.82
C GLU A 73 -7.18 8.67 -14.44
N LEU A 74 -7.47 7.69 -13.58
CA LEU A 74 -6.52 6.69 -13.12
C LEU A 74 -6.83 5.34 -13.74
N ASP A 75 -5.77 4.64 -14.15
CA ASP A 75 -5.89 3.25 -14.56
C ASP A 75 -6.29 2.35 -13.37
N VAL A 76 -7.06 1.31 -13.68
CA VAL A 76 -7.53 0.31 -12.71
C VAL A 76 -6.90 -1.06 -12.95
N PHE A 77 -6.95 -1.94 -11.96
CA PHE A 77 -6.52 -3.34 -12.07
C PHE A 77 -7.10 -4.03 -13.32
N PRO A 78 -6.29 -4.74 -14.12
CA PRO A 78 -4.92 -5.22 -13.84
C PRO A 78 -3.78 -4.22 -14.11
N HIS A 79 -4.08 -2.99 -14.53
CA HIS A 79 -3.09 -1.96 -14.88
C HIS A 79 -3.13 -0.77 -13.91
N ALA A 80 -3.34 -1.04 -12.62
CA ALA A 80 -3.70 -0.05 -11.62
C ALA A 80 -2.76 1.17 -11.49
N ALA A 81 -3.28 2.23 -10.85
CA ALA A 81 -2.60 3.50 -10.59
C ALA A 81 -1.22 3.34 -9.93
N VAL A 82 -1.14 2.47 -8.92
CA VAL A 82 0.06 2.11 -8.18
C VAL A 82 -0.05 0.64 -7.78
N ASP A 83 1.06 -0.02 -7.48
CA ASP A 83 1.05 -1.44 -7.09
C ASP A 83 0.82 -1.62 -5.58
N LEU A 84 1.38 -0.73 -4.76
CA LEU A 84 1.31 -0.81 -3.30
C LEU A 84 1.14 0.57 -2.66
N ALA A 85 0.38 0.66 -1.57
CA ALA A 85 0.42 1.81 -0.66
C ALA A 85 0.37 1.36 0.80
N SER A 86 0.98 2.16 1.68
CA SER A 86 1.03 1.91 3.13
C SER A 86 0.43 3.03 3.98
N PRO A 87 -0.87 3.39 3.83
CA PRO A 87 -1.48 4.43 4.64
C PRO A 87 -1.64 4.01 6.10
N ASN A 88 -1.70 4.94 7.04
CA ASN A 88 -2.40 4.73 8.31
C ASN A 88 -3.93 4.90 8.13
N THR A 89 -4.72 4.70 9.19
CA THR A 89 -6.19 4.80 9.09
C THR A 89 -6.69 6.19 8.68
N HIS A 90 -6.04 7.26 9.13
CA HIS A 90 -6.44 8.63 8.77
C HIS A 90 -6.08 8.98 7.32
N GLU A 91 -4.91 8.54 6.86
CA GLU A 91 -4.49 8.68 5.46
C GLU A 91 -5.40 7.88 4.53
N LEU A 92 -5.76 6.65 4.92
CA LEU A 92 -6.66 5.79 4.17
C LEU A 92 -8.04 6.44 4.00
N GLU A 93 -8.60 6.96 5.09
CA GLU A 93 -9.88 7.67 5.06
C GLU A 93 -9.83 8.91 4.15
N ALA A 94 -8.74 9.69 4.21
CA ALA A 94 -8.58 10.86 3.36
C ALA A 94 -8.41 10.50 1.87
N MET A 95 -7.62 9.46 1.56
CA MET A 95 -7.49 8.93 0.19
C MET A 95 -8.83 8.45 -0.35
N TRP A 96 -9.56 7.68 0.45
CA TRP A 96 -10.90 7.19 0.11
C TRP A 96 -11.90 8.31 -0.11
N THR A 97 -11.89 9.33 0.77
CA THR A 97 -12.76 10.49 0.66
C THR A 97 -12.46 11.28 -0.61
N ALA A 98 -11.18 11.55 -0.90
CA ALA A 98 -10.76 12.22 -2.12
C ALA A 98 -11.16 11.44 -3.38
N ALA A 99 -10.90 10.12 -3.41
CA ALA A 99 -11.32 9.26 -4.52
C ALA A 99 -12.85 9.31 -4.74
N ARG A 100 -13.63 9.31 -3.66
CA ARG A 100 -15.09 9.40 -3.73
C ARG A 100 -15.57 10.76 -4.25
N GLU A 101 -15.08 11.84 -3.65
CA GLU A 101 -15.52 13.21 -3.94
C GLU A 101 -15.08 13.67 -5.33
N ASN A 102 -13.93 13.19 -5.81
CA ASN A 102 -13.41 13.49 -7.14
C ASN A 102 -13.90 12.49 -8.21
N GLY A 103 -14.88 11.63 -7.89
CA GLY A 103 -15.58 10.80 -8.88
C GLY A 103 -14.89 9.50 -9.29
N HIS A 104 -13.73 9.17 -8.72
CA HIS A 104 -13.00 7.93 -9.03
C HIS A 104 -13.82 6.69 -8.67
N LEU A 105 -14.50 6.70 -7.52
CA LEU A 105 -15.35 5.59 -7.06
C LEU A 105 -16.73 5.50 -7.78
N ALA A 106 -16.84 6.08 -8.96
CA ALA A 106 -18.04 6.02 -9.79
C ALA A 106 -17.75 5.70 -11.28
N THR A 107 -16.48 5.50 -11.64
CA THR A 107 -16.09 5.19 -13.02
C THR A 107 -16.47 3.76 -13.42
N GLN A 108 -16.70 3.52 -14.71
CA GLN A 108 -17.03 2.18 -15.21
C GLN A 108 -15.89 1.17 -14.95
N GLY A 109 -14.63 1.60 -15.10
CA GLY A 109 -13.46 0.78 -14.82
C GLY A 109 -13.42 0.35 -13.35
N TRP A 110 -13.65 1.29 -12.44
CA TRP A 110 -13.73 1.00 -11.01
C TRP A 110 -14.86 0.01 -10.68
N TRP A 111 -16.08 0.26 -11.18
CA TRP A 111 -17.23 -0.63 -10.96
C TRP A 111 -16.96 -2.06 -11.45
N THR A 112 -16.33 -2.20 -12.62
CA THR A 112 -16.00 -3.51 -13.20
C THR A 112 -15.13 -4.36 -12.26
N VAL A 113 -14.16 -3.73 -11.57
CA VAL A 113 -13.28 -4.42 -10.63
C VAL A 113 -14.00 -4.68 -9.30
N VAL A 114 -14.71 -3.68 -8.75
CA VAL A 114 -15.40 -3.82 -7.45
C VAL A 114 -16.54 -4.84 -7.51
N ASP A 115 -17.32 -4.88 -8.58
CA ASP A 115 -18.36 -5.88 -8.77
C ASP A 115 -17.79 -7.30 -8.79
N ALA A 116 -16.56 -7.47 -9.32
CA ALA A 116 -15.87 -8.75 -9.32
C ALA A 116 -15.46 -9.23 -7.92
N PHE A 117 -15.42 -8.35 -6.91
CA PHE A 117 -15.17 -8.74 -5.54
C PHE A 117 -16.38 -9.45 -4.90
N GLY A 118 -17.60 -9.23 -5.40
CA GLY A 118 -18.80 -9.91 -4.91
C GLY A 118 -19.12 -9.67 -3.42
N LEU A 119 -18.91 -8.43 -2.95
CA LEU A 119 -18.95 -8.09 -1.51
C LEU A 119 -20.30 -7.58 -0.99
N LEU A 120 -21.38 -7.73 -1.77
CA LEU A 120 -22.73 -7.41 -1.30
C LEU A 120 -23.05 -8.24 -0.05
N GLY A 121 -23.34 -7.57 1.07
CA GLY A 121 -23.64 -8.22 2.35
C GLY A 121 -22.42 -8.80 3.08
N ALA A 122 -21.18 -8.44 2.71
CA ALA A 122 -19.96 -9.01 3.29
C ALA A 122 -19.59 -8.52 4.71
N ARG A 123 -20.50 -7.84 5.43
CA ARG A 123 -20.21 -7.28 6.77
C ARG A 123 -19.69 -8.34 7.73
N ASP A 124 -20.33 -9.50 7.79
CA ASP A 124 -19.91 -10.58 8.70
C ASP A 124 -18.54 -11.14 8.32
N ALA A 125 -18.18 -11.11 7.03
CA ALA A 125 -16.85 -11.49 6.58
C ALA A 125 -15.78 -10.48 7.04
N PHE A 126 -16.07 -9.18 6.96
CA PHE A 126 -15.18 -8.15 7.50
C PHE A 126 -14.99 -8.30 9.02
N VAL A 127 -16.09 -8.42 9.78
CA VAL A 127 -16.03 -8.60 11.24
C VAL A 127 -15.21 -9.85 11.61
N ARG A 128 -15.39 -10.95 10.89
CA ARG A 128 -14.60 -12.18 11.10
C ARG A 128 -13.10 -11.95 10.89
N LEU A 129 -12.71 -11.16 9.89
CA LEU A 129 -11.32 -10.98 9.49
C LEU A 129 -10.58 -9.92 10.30
N VAL A 130 -11.25 -8.81 10.65
CA VAL A 130 -10.60 -7.65 11.29
C VAL A 130 -11.18 -7.29 12.67
N GLY A 131 -12.24 -7.96 13.10
CA GLY A 131 -12.95 -7.66 14.34
C GLY A 131 -13.99 -6.53 14.19
N VAL A 132 -14.87 -6.41 15.18
CA VAL A 132 -15.99 -5.45 15.17
C VAL A 132 -15.50 -4.01 15.13
N GLU A 133 -14.47 -3.68 15.91
CA GLU A 133 -13.98 -2.30 16.03
C GLU A 133 -13.50 -1.73 14.69
N LEU A 134 -12.65 -2.46 13.95
CA LEU A 134 -12.15 -2.02 12.65
C LEU A 134 -13.24 -2.08 11.56
N ALA A 135 -14.13 -3.07 11.63
CA ALA A 135 -15.24 -3.18 10.69
C ALA A 135 -16.23 -2.00 10.83
N ASP A 136 -16.58 -1.62 12.06
CA ASP A 136 -17.49 -0.50 12.33
C ASP A 136 -16.83 0.86 12.04
N ALA A 137 -15.51 0.97 12.20
CA ALA A 137 -14.74 2.12 11.75
C ALA A 137 -14.63 2.24 10.21
N GLY A 138 -15.10 1.24 9.45
CA GLY A 138 -15.11 1.27 7.98
C GLY A 138 -13.75 1.03 7.31
N VAL A 139 -12.68 0.82 8.08
CA VAL A 139 -11.31 0.58 7.58
C VAL A 139 -11.24 -0.49 6.46
N PRO A 140 -11.81 -1.70 6.63
CA PRO A 140 -11.70 -2.72 5.59
C PRO A 140 -12.50 -2.35 4.33
N VAL A 141 -13.61 -1.61 4.46
CA VAL A 141 -14.42 -1.15 3.31
C VAL A 141 -13.67 -0.08 2.53
N GLN A 142 -13.06 0.89 3.22
CA GLN A 142 -12.24 1.94 2.60
C GLN A 142 -11.06 1.33 1.82
N ALA A 143 -10.34 0.39 2.43
CA ALA A 143 -9.24 -0.32 1.78
C ALA A 143 -9.68 -1.07 0.52
N VAL A 144 -10.78 -1.84 0.61
CA VAL A 144 -11.36 -2.56 -0.53
C VAL A 144 -11.74 -1.63 -1.68
N GLN A 145 -12.36 -0.49 -1.40
CA GLN A 145 -12.82 0.43 -2.44
C GLN A 145 -11.66 1.13 -3.18
N LEU A 146 -10.47 1.19 -2.58
CA LEU A 146 -9.27 1.71 -3.23
C LEU A 146 -8.49 0.65 -4.02
N LEU A 147 -8.78 -0.65 -3.82
CA LEU A 147 -8.07 -1.74 -4.50
C LEU A 147 -8.02 -1.66 -6.03
N PRO A 148 -9.05 -1.17 -6.76
CA PRO A 148 -8.95 -1.01 -8.20
C PRO A 148 -7.77 -0.13 -8.62
N TYR A 149 -7.42 0.88 -7.83
CA TYR A 149 -6.29 1.80 -8.10
C TYR A 149 -5.00 1.37 -7.39
N ILE A 150 -5.11 0.65 -6.27
CA ILE A 150 -4.00 0.25 -5.41
C ILE A 150 -4.20 -1.24 -5.04
N PRO A 151 -3.80 -2.19 -5.90
CA PRO A 151 -4.14 -3.60 -5.74
C PRO A 151 -3.65 -4.23 -4.45
N THR A 152 -2.67 -3.61 -3.77
CA THR A 152 -2.22 -4.01 -2.43
C THR A 152 -2.14 -2.79 -1.49
N VAL A 153 -2.95 -2.80 -0.43
CA VAL A 153 -2.95 -1.78 0.62
C VAL A 153 -2.51 -2.41 1.94
N VAL A 154 -1.49 -1.84 2.57
CA VAL A 154 -1.04 -2.22 3.92
C VAL A 154 -1.39 -1.10 4.88
N THR A 155 -2.57 -1.21 5.52
CA THR A 155 -3.03 -0.19 6.45
C THR A 155 -2.32 -0.32 7.79
N LYS A 156 -1.52 0.68 8.16
CA LYS A 156 -0.82 0.78 9.45
C LYS A 156 -1.83 1.09 10.56
N LEU A 157 -1.87 0.26 11.62
CA LEU A 157 -2.83 0.34 12.72
C LEU A 157 -2.15 0.68 14.07
N GLY A 158 -0.95 1.24 14.03
CA GLY A 158 -0.15 1.58 15.21
C GLY A 158 0.13 0.34 16.06
N ALA A 159 -0.21 0.40 17.35
CA ALA A 159 0.00 -0.68 18.31
C ALA A 159 -0.77 -1.98 17.99
N LYS A 160 -1.72 -1.96 17.05
CA LYS A 160 -2.46 -3.15 16.59
C LYS A 160 -1.78 -3.87 15.43
N GLY A 161 -0.64 -3.36 14.95
CA GLY A 161 0.10 -3.89 13.80
C GLY A 161 -0.40 -3.31 12.48
N CYS A 162 -0.73 -4.17 11.50
CA CYS A 162 -1.22 -3.73 10.21
C CYS A 162 -2.25 -4.68 9.58
N LEU A 163 -3.06 -4.13 8.68
CA LEU A 163 -4.03 -4.87 7.86
C LEU A 163 -3.54 -4.91 6.41
N LEU A 164 -3.24 -6.11 5.91
CA LEU A 164 -3.03 -6.34 4.49
C LEU A 164 -4.38 -6.55 3.80
N THR A 165 -4.66 -5.78 2.76
CA THR A 165 -5.81 -5.96 1.87
C THR A 165 -5.32 -5.98 0.43
N THR A 166 -5.59 -7.04 -0.33
CA THR A 166 -5.06 -7.17 -1.69
C THR A 166 -6.03 -7.87 -2.64
N ILE A 167 -6.02 -7.45 -3.91
CA ILE A 167 -6.62 -8.23 -5.00
C ILE A 167 -5.76 -9.49 -5.20
N LEU A 168 -6.42 -10.63 -5.34
CA LEU A 168 -5.82 -11.85 -5.85
C LEU A 168 -6.17 -11.99 -7.32
N GLY A 169 -5.16 -12.23 -8.16
CA GLY A 169 -5.37 -12.56 -9.56
C GLY A 169 -6.11 -13.89 -9.71
N ARG A 170 -6.73 -14.13 -10.87
CA ARG A 170 -7.51 -15.35 -11.14
C ARG A 170 -6.78 -16.65 -10.83
N ASP A 171 -5.48 -16.71 -11.14
CA ASP A 171 -4.63 -17.88 -10.97
C ASP A 171 -3.71 -17.78 -9.73
N ASP A 172 -4.02 -16.87 -8.79
CA ASP A 172 -3.23 -16.73 -7.57
C ASP A 172 -3.34 -18.00 -6.72
N PRO A 173 -2.21 -18.65 -6.37
CA PRO A 173 -2.22 -19.94 -5.67
C PRO A 173 -2.94 -19.89 -4.32
N ARG A 174 -2.95 -18.72 -3.65
CA ARG A 174 -3.63 -18.51 -2.36
C ARG A 174 -5.14 -18.75 -2.43
N LEU A 175 -5.75 -18.64 -3.62
CA LEU A 175 -7.18 -18.95 -3.79
C LEU A 175 -7.50 -20.43 -3.60
N SER A 176 -6.50 -21.30 -3.77
CA SER A 176 -6.63 -22.76 -3.67
C SER A 176 -5.91 -23.37 -2.46
N ASP A 177 -5.08 -22.60 -1.76
CA ASP A 177 -4.34 -23.07 -0.58
C ASP A 177 -5.25 -23.10 0.68
N PRO A 178 -5.51 -24.27 1.28
CA PRO A 178 -6.33 -24.37 2.48
C PRO A 178 -5.79 -23.57 3.68
N ARG A 179 -4.48 -23.29 3.73
CA ARG A 179 -3.86 -22.49 4.80
C ARG A 179 -4.25 -21.02 4.72
N GLU A 180 -4.56 -20.55 3.50
CA GLU A 180 -4.89 -19.16 3.21
C GLU A 180 -6.40 -18.90 3.24
N GLU A 181 -7.24 -19.95 3.20
CA GLU A 181 -8.72 -19.86 3.18
C GLU A 181 -9.28 -18.89 4.21
N LYS A 182 -8.75 -18.93 5.44
CA LYS A 182 -9.20 -18.09 6.56
C LYS A 182 -8.96 -16.60 6.35
N TYR A 183 -8.12 -16.21 5.40
CA TYR A 183 -7.78 -14.84 5.03
C TYR A 183 -8.44 -14.40 3.72
N ILE A 184 -9.16 -15.30 3.04
CA ILE A 184 -9.91 -14.94 1.83
C ILE A 184 -11.19 -14.21 2.26
N LEU A 185 -11.29 -12.93 1.90
CA LEU A 185 -12.48 -12.13 2.10
C LEU A 185 -13.58 -12.58 1.13
N SER A 186 -13.22 -12.72 -0.14
CA SER A 186 -14.15 -13.15 -1.18
C SER A 186 -13.43 -13.78 -2.36
N ARG A 187 -14.20 -14.53 -3.16
CA ARG A 187 -13.78 -15.06 -4.46
C ARG A 187 -14.69 -14.50 -5.54
N SER A 188 -14.09 -14.16 -6.68
CA SER A 188 -14.84 -13.69 -7.82
C SER A 188 -15.72 -14.80 -8.38
N LYS A 189 -16.98 -14.48 -8.66
CA LYS A 189 -17.98 -15.41 -9.21
C LYS A 189 -18.60 -14.92 -10.53
N ASN A 190 -18.24 -13.72 -10.98
CA ASN A 190 -18.86 -13.09 -12.16
C ASN A 190 -18.06 -13.32 -13.45
N GLY A 191 -17.04 -14.18 -13.42
CA GLY A 191 -16.26 -14.54 -14.61
C GLY A 191 -15.27 -13.47 -15.08
N ASN A 192 -14.98 -12.44 -14.26
CA ASN A 192 -13.94 -11.45 -14.57
C ASN A 192 -12.62 -12.15 -14.97
N PRO A 193 -11.93 -11.71 -16.05
CA PRO A 193 -10.75 -12.39 -16.55
C PRO A 193 -9.50 -12.20 -15.67
N HIS A 194 -9.46 -11.15 -14.84
CA HIS A 194 -8.26 -10.79 -14.08
C HIS A 194 -8.42 -10.98 -12.56
N VAL A 195 -9.61 -10.73 -12.02
CA VAL A 195 -9.87 -10.78 -10.57
C VAL A 195 -10.26 -12.20 -10.16
N GLY A 196 -9.49 -12.81 -9.27
CA GLY A 196 -9.80 -14.09 -8.63
C GLY A 196 -10.47 -13.97 -7.27
N GLY A 197 -10.16 -12.91 -6.52
CA GLY A 197 -10.77 -12.64 -5.21
C GLY A 197 -10.12 -11.48 -4.47
N VAL A 198 -10.52 -11.32 -3.21
CA VAL A 198 -9.91 -10.37 -2.27
C VAL A 198 -9.36 -11.12 -1.08
N TYR A 199 -8.10 -10.83 -0.76
CA TYR A 199 -7.41 -11.34 0.42
C TYR A 199 -7.30 -10.23 1.46
N MET A 200 -7.49 -10.60 2.73
CA MET A 200 -7.46 -9.68 3.84
C MET A 200 -6.91 -10.38 5.08
N ARG A 201 -5.82 -9.85 5.64
CA ARG A 201 -5.14 -10.46 6.79
C ARG A 201 -4.65 -9.42 7.77
N MET A 202 -5.04 -9.62 9.03
CA MET A 202 -4.47 -8.92 10.17
C MET A 202 -3.10 -9.48 10.52
N PHE A 203 -2.14 -8.60 10.72
CA PHE A 203 -0.83 -8.90 11.29
C PHE A 203 -0.71 -8.15 12.61
N PRO A 204 -0.50 -8.85 13.74
CA PRO A 204 -0.29 -8.18 15.01
C PRO A 204 1.03 -7.40 14.98
N ALA A 205 1.14 -6.41 15.87
CA ALA A 205 2.40 -5.71 16.10
C ALA A 205 3.52 -6.71 16.41
N ALA A 206 4.69 -6.54 15.77
CA ALA A 206 5.85 -7.40 15.99
C ALA A 206 6.31 -7.35 17.46
N GLU A 207 6.22 -6.16 18.06
CA GLU A 207 6.57 -5.94 19.46
C GLU A 207 5.61 -4.90 20.06
N ARG A 208 5.23 -5.09 21.33
CA ARG A 208 4.63 -4.02 22.13
C ARG A 208 5.75 -3.10 22.61
N VAL A 209 5.73 -1.85 22.16
CA VAL A 209 6.71 -0.83 22.56
C VAL A 209 6.11 0.04 23.65
N ASP A 210 6.61 -0.08 24.88
CA ASP A 210 6.14 0.74 26.01
C ASP A 210 6.84 2.12 26.06
N GLU A 211 8.10 2.21 25.60
CA GLU A 211 8.86 3.47 25.55
C GLU A 211 9.06 3.92 24.10
N ILE A 212 8.24 4.89 23.67
CA ILE A 212 8.34 5.52 22.35
C ILE A 212 9.24 6.76 22.47
N VAL A 213 10.33 6.78 21.71
CA VAL A 213 11.25 7.92 21.65
C VAL A 213 10.81 8.93 20.60
N SER A 214 10.42 8.46 19.41
CA SER A 214 9.96 9.28 18.29
C SER A 214 9.01 8.49 17.39
N VAL A 215 8.02 9.15 16.78
CA VAL A 215 7.16 8.56 15.74
C VAL A 215 7.54 9.00 14.33
N ASN A 216 8.52 9.88 14.20
CA ASN A 216 8.96 10.42 12.92
C ASN A 216 9.69 9.34 12.11
N GLY A 217 9.31 9.19 10.84
CA GLY A 217 9.94 8.24 9.91
C GLY A 217 9.67 6.76 10.19
N VAL A 218 8.79 6.44 11.16
CA VAL A 218 8.35 5.06 11.44
C VAL A 218 7.62 4.46 10.24
N GLY A 219 6.73 5.24 9.63
CA GLY A 219 6.03 4.86 8.39
C GLY A 219 6.99 4.70 7.22
N ASP A 220 7.92 5.65 7.05
CA ASP A 220 8.93 5.61 5.99
C ASP A 220 9.87 4.41 6.15
N THR A 221 10.25 4.07 7.38
CA THR A 221 11.06 2.89 7.68
C THR A 221 10.31 1.61 7.32
N PHE A 222 9.02 1.51 7.72
CA PHE A 222 8.18 0.37 7.39
C PHE A 222 8.12 0.15 5.87
N LEU A 223 7.78 1.20 5.11
CA LEU A 223 7.70 1.10 3.65
C LEU A 223 9.07 0.85 3.02
N GLY A 224 10.13 1.47 3.53
CA GLY A 224 11.50 1.29 3.05
C GLY A 224 11.96 -0.16 3.16
N VAL A 225 11.75 -0.81 4.32
CA VAL A 225 12.06 -2.24 4.51
C VAL A 225 11.17 -3.11 3.61
N MET A 226 9.88 -2.80 3.50
CA MET A 226 8.95 -3.51 2.61
C MET A 226 9.45 -3.47 1.16
N VAL A 227 9.76 -2.29 0.63
CA VAL A 227 10.21 -2.11 -0.75
C VAL A 227 11.59 -2.74 -0.97
N ALA A 228 12.50 -2.70 0.00
CA ALA A 228 13.77 -3.39 -0.08
C ALA A 228 13.59 -4.91 -0.27
N GLY A 229 12.73 -5.53 0.56
CA GLY A 229 12.41 -6.95 0.42
C GLY A 229 11.68 -7.28 -0.89
N LEU A 230 10.77 -6.41 -1.34
CA LEU A 230 10.07 -6.58 -2.62
C LEU A 230 11.01 -6.45 -3.82
N ALA A 231 12.01 -5.55 -3.74
CA ALA A 231 13.05 -5.42 -4.76
C ALA A 231 13.96 -6.66 -4.82
N MET A 232 14.11 -7.35 -3.69
CA MET A 232 14.73 -8.67 -3.62
C MET A 232 13.79 -9.80 -4.05
N GLY A 233 12.54 -9.54 -4.44
CA GLY A 233 11.60 -10.55 -4.94
C GLY A 233 10.86 -11.33 -3.85
N GLY A 234 10.69 -10.76 -2.65
CA GLY A 234 9.80 -11.30 -1.63
C GLY A 234 8.32 -11.00 -1.90
N ARG A 235 7.42 -11.53 -1.06
CA ARG A 235 5.98 -11.24 -1.05
C ARG A 235 5.59 -10.37 0.14
N VAL A 236 4.61 -9.48 -0.04
CA VAL A 236 4.18 -8.49 0.97
C VAL A 236 3.87 -9.15 2.31
N GLU A 237 3.08 -10.22 2.32
CA GLU A 237 2.70 -10.93 3.56
C GLU A 237 3.89 -11.50 4.35
N GLY A 238 4.96 -11.91 3.66
CA GLY A 238 6.17 -12.43 4.29
C GLY A 238 7.09 -11.34 4.83
N LEU A 239 7.01 -10.15 4.24
CA LEU A 239 7.85 -9.00 4.58
C LEU A 239 7.27 -8.12 5.68
N ILE A 240 5.96 -8.24 5.99
CA ILE A 240 5.31 -7.44 7.03
C ILE A 240 6.01 -7.58 8.38
N GLY A 241 6.46 -8.78 8.76
CA GLY A 241 7.15 -9.00 10.05
C GLY A 241 8.40 -8.13 10.20
N VAL A 242 9.36 -8.30 9.30
CA VAL A 242 10.63 -7.54 9.31
C VAL A 242 10.41 -6.04 9.07
N ALA A 243 9.40 -5.64 8.30
CA ALA A 243 9.03 -4.24 8.15
C ALA A 243 8.52 -3.62 9.45
N GLN A 244 7.72 -4.37 10.23
CA GLN A 244 7.31 -3.94 11.57
C GLN A 244 8.49 -3.87 12.55
N GLU A 245 9.44 -4.82 12.49
CA GLU A 245 10.66 -4.79 13.31
C GLU A 245 11.49 -3.53 13.01
N GLY A 246 11.67 -3.17 11.73
CA GLY A 246 12.34 -1.93 11.34
C GLY A 246 11.63 -0.69 11.87
N ALA A 247 10.30 -0.66 11.77
CA ALA A 247 9.49 0.43 12.32
C ALA A 247 9.64 0.54 13.86
N VAL A 248 9.75 -0.59 14.57
CA VAL A 248 9.99 -0.64 16.02
C VAL A 248 11.38 -0.10 16.38
N LEU A 249 12.42 -0.44 15.62
CA LEU A 249 13.75 0.14 15.82
C LEU A 249 13.71 1.66 15.67
N THR A 250 12.99 2.19 14.68
CA THR A 250 12.83 3.63 14.48
C THR A 250 11.99 4.28 15.59
N LEU A 251 10.93 3.62 16.09
CA LEU A 251 10.13 4.10 17.24
C LEU A 251 10.98 4.34 18.50
N LYS A 252 12.02 3.52 18.69
CA LYS A 252 12.96 3.56 19.81
C LYS A 252 14.15 4.50 19.56
N SER A 253 14.22 5.15 18.41
CA SER A 253 15.31 6.04 18.01
C SER A 253 14.89 7.51 18.09
N ARG A 254 15.88 8.40 18.24
CA ARG A 254 15.70 9.85 18.06
C ARG A 254 15.75 10.26 16.60
N GLU A 255 16.40 9.46 15.76
CA GLU A 255 16.57 9.70 14.34
C GLU A 255 15.33 9.28 13.54
N ALA A 256 15.13 9.89 12.38
CA ALA A 256 13.99 9.55 11.50
C ALA A 256 14.08 8.14 10.91
N VAL A 257 15.29 7.57 10.87
CA VAL A 257 15.54 6.16 10.57
C VAL A 257 16.51 5.66 11.62
N SER A 258 16.22 4.52 12.26
CA SER A 258 17.11 3.96 13.25
C SER A 258 18.50 3.67 12.66
N PRO A 259 19.60 4.12 13.30
CA PRO A 259 20.95 3.71 12.92
C PRO A 259 21.17 2.18 13.00
N GLU A 260 20.34 1.49 13.78
CA GLU A 260 20.39 0.03 13.94
C GLU A 260 19.60 -0.72 12.86
N LEU A 261 18.96 -0.03 11.91
CA LEU A 261 18.14 -0.69 10.89
C LEU A 261 18.92 -1.73 10.07
N GLY A 262 20.22 -1.51 9.87
CA GLY A 262 21.11 -2.46 9.19
C GLY A 262 21.25 -3.81 9.90
N SER A 263 20.91 -3.91 11.18
CA SER A 263 20.91 -5.19 11.92
C SER A 263 19.86 -6.19 11.40
N LEU A 264 18.84 -5.72 10.67
CA LEU A 264 17.78 -6.56 10.09
C LEU A 264 18.14 -7.15 8.73
N GLU A 265 19.37 -6.96 8.22
CA GLU A 265 19.75 -7.40 6.87
C GLU A 265 19.52 -8.91 6.67
N GLU A 266 19.97 -9.75 7.62
CA GLU A 266 19.78 -11.20 7.53
C GLU A 266 18.31 -11.58 7.70
N SER A 267 17.59 -10.99 8.67
CA SER A 267 16.14 -11.20 8.83
C SER A 267 15.35 -10.85 7.57
N LEU A 268 15.76 -9.81 6.84
CA LEU A 268 15.14 -9.41 5.58
C LEU A 268 15.38 -10.45 4.48
N LYS A 269 16.62 -10.96 4.35
CA LYS A 269 16.95 -12.04 3.39
C LYS A 269 16.16 -13.32 3.70
N ASP A 270 16.12 -13.72 4.96
CA ASP A 270 15.36 -14.88 5.40
C ASP A 270 13.86 -14.72 5.11
N ALA A 271 13.29 -13.55 5.40
CA ALA A 271 11.90 -13.24 5.09
C ALA A 271 11.61 -13.30 3.57
N VAL A 272 12.53 -12.79 2.74
CA VAL A 272 12.42 -12.87 1.28
C VAL A 272 12.38 -14.34 0.82
N ASP A 273 13.32 -15.16 1.27
CA ASP A 273 13.41 -16.55 0.83
C ASP A 273 12.23 -17.39 1.31
N LEU A 274 11.80 -17.22 2.57
CA LEU A 274 10.59 -17.86 3.10
C LEU A 274 9.32 -17.42 2.36
N SER A 275 9.27 -16.16 1.92
CA SER A 275 8.13 -15.64 1.17
C SER A 275 8.12 -16.05 -0.30
N ARG A 276 9.12 -16.75 -0.82
CA ARG A 276 9.10 -17.30 -2.18
C ARG A 276 8.60 -18.73 -2.23
N ALA A 277 8.82 -19.49 -1.15
CA ALA A 277 8.29 -20.84 -0.95
C ALA A 277 6.76 -20.85 -0.87
#